data_AF-A0A4R5XUC3-F1
#
_entry.id   AF-A0A4R5XUC3-F1
#
_cell.length_a   1.000
_cell.length_b   1.000
_cell.length_c   1.000
_cell.angle_alpha   90.00
_cell.angle_beta   90.00
_cell.angle_gamma   90.00
#
_symmetry.space_group_name_H-M   'P 1'
#
loop_
_entity.id
_entity.type
_entity.pdbx_description
1 polymer ?
#
loop_
_entity_poly.entity_id
_entity_poly.type
_entity_poly.pdbx_seq_one_letter_code
_entity_poly.pdbx_strand_id
1 'polypeptide(L)'
;MSKVNELIDMGEQLEKDRLEKLNTSKYKAYAARMRSFSGVKFQEWTSQSIFFLEEQKPSSLITENLKQKYNNLQDSTSYEFYEYLLGTLKAVKNQ
;
A
#
# COMPACT_ATOMS: atom_id res chain seq x y z
N MET A 1 -2.27 18.35 -9.41
CA MET A 1 -2.58 16.91 -9.55
C MET A 1 -3.55 16.56 -8.42
N SER A 2 -4.55 15.70 -8.60
CA SER A 2 -5.43 15.33 -7.47
C SER A 2 -4.65 14.49 -6.46
N LYS A 3 -4.83 14.73 -5.15
CA LYS A 3 -4.10 14.01 -4.08
C LYS A 3 -4.21 12.49 -4.20
N VAL A 4 -5.36 11.98 -4.65
CA VAL A 4 -5.55 10.54 -4.89
C VAL A 4 -4.65 10.00 -6.00
N ASN A 5 -4.37 10.79 -7.05
CA ASN A 5 -3.46 10.38 -8.12
C ASN A 5 -2.02 10.29 -7.60
N GLU A 6 -1.59 11.27 -6.81
CA GLU A 6 -0.26 11.24 -6.19
C GLU A 6 -0.07 9.98 -5.31
N LEU A 7 -1.07 9.64 -4.51
CA LEU A 7 -1.02 8.45 -3.65
C LEU A 7 -1.02 7.14 -4.46
N ILE A 8 -1.75 7.09 -5.58
CA ILE A 8 -1.72 5.95 -6.50
C ILE A 8 -0.34 5.83 -7.14
N ASP A 9 0.21 6.92 -7.66
CA ASP A 9 1.51 6.95 -8.33
C ASP A 9 2.63 6.53 -7.36
N MET A 10 2.58 7.00 -6.11
CA MET A 10 3.49 6.56 -5.04
C MET A 10 3.37 5.05 -4.77
N GLY A 11 2.15 4.52 -4.68
CA GLY A 11 1.91 3.10 -4.48
C GLY A 11 2.42 2.24 -5.64
N GLU A 12 2.24 2.69 -6.88
CA GLU A 12 2.77 2.00 -8.06
C GLU A 12 4.30 2.07 -8.12
N GLN A 13 4.90 3.19 -7.70
CA GLN A 13 6.34 3.33 -7.63
C GLN A 13 6.95 2.42 -6.55
N LEU A 14 6.27 2.24 -5.40
CA LEU A 14 6.70 1.28 -4.39
C LEU A 14 6.81 -0.14 -4.94
N GLU A 15 5.86 -0.57 -5.75
CA GLU A 15 5.89 -1.90 -6.38
C GLU A 15 7.00 -2.01 -7.42
N LYS A 16 7.23 -0.97 -8.22
CA LYS A 16 8.37 -0.93 -9.15
C LYS A 16 9.70 -1.04 -8.41
N ASP A 17 9.92 -0.23 -7.37
CA ASP A 17 11.11 -0.26 -6.53
C ASP A 17 11.31 -1.65 -5.91
N ARG A 18 10.23 -2.30 -5.47
CA ARG A 18 10.27 -3.66 -4.92
C ARG A 18 10.69 -4.66 -5.98
N LEU A 19 10.06 -4.66 -7.14
CA LEU A 19 10.36 -5.58 -8.25
C LEU A 19 11.79 -5.39 -8.78
N GLU A 20 12.30 -4.16 -8.82
CA GLU A 20 13.68 -3.87 -9.21
C GLU A 20 14.69 -4.46 -8.21
N LYS A 21 14.44 -4.29 -6.91
CA LYS A 21 15.25 -4.93 -5.85
C LYS A 21 15.20 -6.46 -5.94
N LEU A 22 14.06 -7.04 -6.28
CA LEU A 22 13.92 -8.48 -6.48
C LEU A 22 14.72 -8.98 -7.68
N ASN A 23 14.73 -8.22 -8.79
CA ASN A 23 15.43 -8.59 -10.01
C ASN A 23 16.95 -8.47 -9.88
N THR A 24 17.44 -7.58 -9.03
CA THR A 24 18.87 -7.38 -8.73
C THR A 24 19.38 -8.27 -7.59
N SER A 25 18.48 -8.87 -6.81
CA SER A 25 18.84 -9.80 -5.74
C SER A 25 19.42 -11.11 -6.29
N LYS A 26 20.61 -11.47 -5.80
CA LYS A 26 21.25 -12.79 -6.00
C LYS A 26 20.34 -13.96 -5.59
N TYR A 27 19.31 -13.69 -4.79
CA TYR A 27 18.34 -14.65 -4.28
C TYR A 27 16.92 -14.43 -4.84
N LYS A 28 16.80 -14.14 -6.14
CA LYS A 28 15.53 -13.88 -6.84
C LYS A 28 14.38 -14.82 -6.45
N ALA A 29 14.63 -16.12 -6.29
CA ALA A 29 13.61 -17.10 -5.88
C ALA A 29 13.17 -16.99 -4.40
N TYR A 30 14.07 -16.65 -3.48
CA TYR A 30 13.76 -16.43 -2.06
C TYR A 30 13.10 -15.08 -1.85
N ALA A 31 13.61 -14.05 -2.53
CA ALA A 31 13.08 -12.71 -2.47
C ALA A 31 11.68 -12.63 -3.13
N ALA A 32 11.42 -13.36 -4.22
CA ALA A 32 10.09 -13.47 -4.82
C ALA A 32 9.07 -14.19 -3.90
N ARG A 33 9.52 -15.03 -2.95
CA ARG A 33 8.67 -15.65 -1.92
C ARG A 33 8.35 -14.70 -0.77
N MET A 34 9.22 -13.74 -0.49
CA MET A 34 8.94 -12.67 0.46
C MET A 34 8.01 -11.67 -0.21
N ARG A 35 6.71 -12.00 -0.27
CA ARG A 35 5.63 -11.05 -0.55
C ARG A 35 5.49 -10.09 0.63
N SER A 36 6.52 -9.27 0.85
CA SER A 36 6.52 -8.29 1.93
C SER A 36 6.96 -6.92 1.43
N PHE A 37 6.35 -5.90 2.01
CA PHE A 37 6.82 -4.54 2.01
C PHE A 37 7.32 -4.22 3.41
N SER A 38 8.55 -3.71 3.51
CA SER A 38 9.09 -3.18 4.75
C SER A 38 9.87 -1.90 4.49
N GLY A 39 9.93 -1.05 5.52
CA GLY A 39 10.70 0.19 5.51
C GLY A 39 9.88 1.48 5.41
N VAL A 40 10.60 2.59 5.56
CA VAL A 40 10.03 3.93 5.78
C VAL A 40 9.08 4.37 4.67
N LYS A 41 9.45 4.17 3.39
CA LYS A 41 8.60 4.59 2.26
C LYS A 41 7.22 3.91 2.28
N PHE A 42 7.16 2.63 2.66
CA PHE A 42 5.90 1.90 2.73
C PHE A 42 5.03 2.38 3.89
N GLN A 43 5.63 2.62 5.05
CA GLN A 43 4.93 3.19 6.21
C GLN A 43 4.38 4.58 5.90
N GLU A 44 5.21 5.45 5.31
CA GLU A 44 4.82 6.80 4.93
C GLU A 44 3.65 6.81 3.94
N TRP A 45 3.75 6.03 2.85
CA TRP A 45 2.67 5.90 1.88
C TRP A 45 1.39 5.36 2.51
N THR A 46 1.51 4.35 3.38
CA THR A 46 0.37 3.77 4.08
C THR A 46 -0.34 4.81 4.95
N SER A 47 0.40 5.53 5.80
CA SER A 47 -0.16 6.55 6.69
C SER A 47 -0.82 7.68 5.90
N GLN A 48 -0.16 8.21 4.86
CA GLN A 48 -0.74 9.26 4.02
C GLN A 48 -2.03 8.80 3.34
N SER A 49 -2.07 7.55 2.87
CA SER A 49 -3.24 6.99 2.21
C SER A 49 -4.41 6.79 3.16
N ILE A 50 -4.15 6.32 4.40
CA ILE A 50 -5.20 6.15 5.42
C ILE A 50 -5.78 7.52 5.78
N PHE A 51 -4.95 8.52 6.10
CA PHE A 51 -5.43 9.86 6.45
C PHE A 51 -6.29 10.46 5.33
N PHE A 52 -5.84 10.36 4.08
CA PHE A 52 -6.63 10.81 2.94
C PHE A 52 -8.01 10.13 2.87
N LEU A 53 -8.06 8.80 3.05
CA LEU A 53 -9.31 8.06 2.98
C LEU A 53 -10.25 8.40 4.15
N GLU A 54 -9.71 8.62 5.35
CA GLU A 54 -10.48 9.07 6.51
C GLU A 54 -11.10 10.45 6.28
N GLU A 55 -10.36 11.39 5.67
CA GLU A 55 -10.86 12.73 5.34
C GLU A 55 -11.95 12.70 4.28
N GLN A 56 -11.80 11.87 3.24
CA GLN A 56 -12.74 11.82 2.13
C GLN A 56 -14.01 11.03 2.43
N LYS A 57 -13.91 9.97 3.22
CA LYS A 57 -15.01 9.03 3.50
C LYS A 57 -15.03 8.63 4.99
N PRO A 58 -15.23 9.60 5.90
CA PRO A 58 -15.20 9.34 7.33
C PRO A 58 -16.25 8.30 7.72
N SER A 59 -15.87 7.37 8.59
CA SER A 59 -16.72 6.29 9.11
C SER A 59 -17.36 5.40 8.03
N SER A 60 -16.77 5.34 6.84
CA SER A 60 -17.18 4.36 5.85
C SER A 60 -16.71 2.96 6.27
N LEU A 61 -17.48 1.93 5.92
CA LEU A 61 -17.11 0.54 6.13
C LEU A 61 -15.71 0.22 5.57
N ILE A 62 -15.33 0.86 4.46
CA ILE A 62 -14.01 0.75 3.85
C ILE A 62 -12.92 1.30 4.78
N THR A 63 -13.10 2.51 5.30
CA THR A 63 -12.14 3.13 6.23
C THR A 63 -12.04 2.37 7.55
N GLU A 64 -13.13 1.80 8.06
CA GLU A 64 -13.11 0.97 9.27
C GLU A 64 -12.34 -0.34 9.05
N ASN A 65 -12.61 -1.03 7.94
CA ASN A 65 -11.88 -2.24 7.55
C ASN A 65 -10.39 -1.97 7.34
N LEU A 66 -10.03 -0.82 6.76
CA LEU A 66 -8.64 -0.41 6.59
C LEU A 66 -7.91 -0.25 7.92
N LYS A 67 -8.53 0.44 8.89
CA LYS A 67 -7.97 0.60 10.25
C LYS A 67 -7.73 -0.74 10.92
N GLN A 68 -8.71 -1.65 10.84
CA GLN A 68 -8.58 -2.99 11.41
C GLN A 68 -7.43 -3.77 10.75
N LYS A 69 -7.33 -3.74 9.41
CA LYS A 69 -6.23 -4.40 8.70
C LYS A 69 -4.87 -3.77 9.03
N TYR A 70 -4.80 -2.44 9.14
CA TYR A 70 -3.58 -1.72 9.50
C TYR A 70 -3.10 -2.06 10.93
N ASN A 71 -4.03 -2.14 11.89
CA ASN A 71 -3.70 -2.53 13.26
C ASN A 71 -3.18 -3.98 13.39
N ASN A 72 -3.54 -4.84 12.44
CA ASN A 72 -3.10 -6.23 12.36
C ASN A 72 -1.94 -6.42 11.35
N LEU A 73 -1.33 -5.33 10.89
CA LEU A 73 -0.28 -5.39 9.89
C LEU A 73 0.97 -6.07 10.45
N GLN A 74 1.41 -7.12 9.75
CA GLN A 74 2.64 -7.85 10.05
C GLN A 74 3.48 -7.91 8.77
N ASP A 75 4.77 -8.17 8.90
CA ASP A 75 5.66 -8.28 7.73
C ASP A 75 5.14 -9.30 6.70
N SER A 76 4.57 -10.42 7.17
CA SER A 76 3.98 -11.48 6.35
C SER A 76 2.69 -11.10 5.62
N THR A 77 1.97 -10.06 6.07
CA THR A 77 0.69 -9.60 5.49
C THR A 77 0.81 -8.24 4.79
N SER A 78 2.00 -7.62 4.84
CA SER A 78 2.26 -6.28 4.32
C SER A 78 1.95 -6.10 2.82
N TYR A 79 2.20 -7.12 2.00
CA TYR A 79 1.91 -7.07 0.57
C TYR A 79 0.41 -7.17 0.27
N GLU A 80 -0.33 -8.03 0.98
CA GLU A 80 -1.79 -8.11 0.83
C GLU A 80 -2.46 -6.81 1.29
N PHE A 81 -1.94 -6.21 2.37
CA PHE A 81 -2.37 -4.90 2.82
C PHE A 81 -2.10 -3.81 1.78
N TYR A 82 -0.91 -3.81 1.19
CA TYR A 82 -0.55 -2.92 0.07
C TYR A 82 -1.56 -3.03 -1.09
N GLU A 83 -1.84 -4.26 -1.57
CA GLU A 83 -2.76 -4.49 -2.68
C GLU A 83 -4.17 -3.98 -2.36
N TYR A 84 -4.63 -4.25 -1.13
CA TYR A 84 -5.93 -3.80 -0.66
C TYR A 84 -6.05 -2.27 -0.60
N LEU A 85 -5.02 -1.60 -0.05
CA LEU A 85 -5.00 -0.15 0.08
C LEU A 85 -4.90 0.54 -1.28
N LEU A 86 -4.02 0.06 -2.17
CA LEU A 86 -3.91 0.60 -3.53
C LEU A 86 -5.20 0.41 -4.34
N GLY A 87 -5.82 -0.77 -4.24
CA GLY A 87 -7.11 -1.04 -4.87
C GLY A 87 -8.20 -0.08 -4.36
N THR A 88 -8.20 0.21 -3.06
CA THR A 88 -9.13 1.17 -2.45
C THR A 88 -8.93 2.58 -3.00
N LEU A 89 -7.69 3.08 -3.06
CA LEU A 89 -7.39 4.39 -3.64
C LEU A 89 -7.85 4.50 -5.11
N LYS A 90 -7.61 3.45 -5.91
CA LYS A 90 -8.05 3.39 -7.31
C LYS A 90 -9.59 3.39 -7.43
N ALA A 91 -10.29 2.74 -6.51
CA ALA A 91 -11.75 2.78 -6.47
C ALA A 91 -12.28 4.17 -6.13
N VAL A 92 -11.69 4.84 -5.12
CA VAL A 92 -12.07 6.21 -4.73
C VAL A 92 -11.83 7.21 -5.86
N LYS A 93 -10.75 7.06 -6.63
CA LYS A 93 -10.47 7.91 -7.80
C LYS A 93 -11.60 7.91 -8.86
N ASN A 94 -12.33 6.79 -8.99
CA ASN A 94 -13.36 6.61 -10.02
C ASN A 94 -14.78 6.97 -9.53
N GLN A 95 -14.92 7.48 -8.29
CA GLN A 95 -16.18 7.99 -7.74
C GLN A 95 -16.29 9.49 -7.89
#